data_AF-A3FKT8-F1
#
_entry.id   AF-A3FKT8-F1
#
_cell.length_a   1.000
_cell.length_b   1.000
_cell.length_c   1.000
_cell.angle_alpha   90.00
_cell.angle_beta   90.00
_cell.angle_gamma   90.00
#
_symmetry.space_group_name_H-M   'P 1'
#
loop_
_entity.id
_entity.type
_entity.pdbx_description
1 polymer ?
#
loop_
_entity_poly.entity_id
_entity_poly.type
_entity_poly.pdbx_seq_one_letter_code
_entity_poly.pdbx_strand_id
1 'polypeptide(L)'
;MSGKMSDTQKAMAMLIATFHKYSGKEGDKLTLSKGELKELLTAEMSDVFGKTTDKASLDNIFKDLDANADGSVDFQEYITLIACITMLCNEFFQKGK
;
A
#
# COMPACT_ATOMS: atom_id res chain seq x y z
N MET A 1 23.30 12.66 -2.14
CA MET A 1 23.52 11.57 -3.12
C MET A 1 23.33 12.14 -4.51
N SER A 2 24.38 12.24 -5.34
CA SER A 2 24.37 12.93 -6.65
C SER A 2 24.59 11.97 -7.84
N GLY A 3 24.21 10.70 -7.71
CA GLY A 3 24.12 9.78 -8.85
C GLY A 3 22.68 9.76 -9.38
N LYS A 4 22.50 9.69 -10.71
CA LYS A 4 21.18 9.47 -11.32
C LYS A 4 20.59 8.18 -10.72
N MET A 5 19.46 8.28 -10.01
CA MET A 5 18.81 7.11 -9.43
C MET A 5 18.42 6.12 -10.54
N SER A 6 18.67 4.84 -10.27
CA SER A 6 18.08 3.75 -11.04
C SER A 6 16.55 3.78 -10.94
N ASP A 7 15.86 3.17 -11.90
CA ASP A 7 14.40 3.14 -11.88
C ASP A 7 13.86 2.36 -10.67
N THR A 8 14.58 1.34 -10.21
CA THR A 8 14.27 0.64 -8.95
C THR A 8 14.36 1.58 -7.75
N GLN A 9 15.41 2.40 -7.64
CA GLN A 9 15.52 3.38 -6.56
C GLN A 9 14.43 4.45 -6.63
N LYS A 10 14.02 4.88 -7.83
CA LYS A 10 12.89 5.79 -7.99
C LYS A 10 11.58 5.12 -7.54
N ALA A 11 11.34 3.86 -7.91
CA ALA A 11 10.17 3.11 -7.46
C ALA A 11 10.12 3.00 -5.93
N MET A 12 11.25 2.66 -5.29
CA MET A 12 11.35 2.64 -3.83
C MET A 12 11.04 4.01 -3.22
N ALA A 13 11.61 5.08 -3.76
CA ALA A 13 11.36 6.44 -3.28
C ALA A 13 9.88 6.85 -3.45
N MET A 14 9.24 6.44 -4.55
CA MET A 14 7.80 6.68 -4.77
C MET A 14 6.95 5.93 -3.75
N LEU A 15 7.22 4.65 -3.47
CA LEU A 15 6.48 3.87 -2.48
C LEU A 15 6.62 4.47 -1.07
N ILE A 16 7.84 4.88 -0.68
CA ILE A 16 8.09 5.56 0.60
C ILE A 16 7.34 6.89 0.67
N ALA A 17 7.42 7.71 -0.38
CA ALA A 17 6.75 9.00 -0.43
C ALA A 17 5.22 8.85 -0.39
N THR A 18 4.67 7.87 -1.09
CA THR A 18 3.23 7.57 -1.06
C THR A 18 2.79 7.12 0.32
N PHE A 19 3.52 6.23 0.99
CA PHE A 19 3.19 5.85 2.38
C PHE A 19 3.13 7.09 3.29
N HIS A 20 4.19 7.91 3.29
CA HIS A 20 4.25 9.10 4.13
C HIS A 20 3.29 10.23 3.74
N LYS A 21 2.73 10.20 2.53
CA LYS A 21 1.66 11.11 2.10
C LYS A 21 0.34 10.82 2.83
N TYR A 22 0.11 9.57 3.23
CA TYR A 22 -1.14 9.15 3.89
C TYR A 22 -0.97 8.90 5.40
N SER A 23 0.20 8.47 5.88
CA SER A 23 0.46 8.24 7.31
C SER A 23 0.48 9.53 8.14
N GLY A 24 0.07 9.47 9.39
CA GLY A 24 0.23 10.55 10.37
C GLY A 24 -0.77 11.70 10.25
N LYS A 25 -1.82 11.54 9.44
CA LYS A 25 -3.01 12.40 9.47
C LYS A 25 -3.84 12.15 10.74
N GLU A 26 -3.85 10.91 11.23
CA GLU A 26 -4.61 10.43 12.38
C GLU A 26 -3.71 9.65 13.35
N GLY A 27 -2.72 10.32 13.96
CA GLY A 27 -1.92 9.73 15.03
C GLY A 27 -0.45 9.55 14.65
N ASP A 28 0.01 8.30 14.57
CA ASP A 28 1.42 7.98 14.33
C ASP A 28 1.83 8.28 12.89
N LYS A 29 2.98 8.94 12.72
CA LYS A 29 3.54 9.31 11.40
C LYS A 29 4.24 8.15 10.71
N LEU A 30 4.42 7.02 11.40
CA LEU A 30 5.12 5.84 10.91
C LEU A 30 4.18 4.69 10.58
N THR A 31 2.87 4.82 10.86
CA THR A 31 1.87 3.80 10.57
C THR A 31 0.67 4.43 9.87
N LEU A 32 -0.15 3.59 9.24
CA LEU A 32 -1.42 3.96 8.66
C LEU A 32 -2.54 3.50 9.59
N SER A 33 -3.39 4.44 10.00
CA SER A 33 -4.70 4.13 10.54
C SER A 33 -5.54 3.43 9.48
N LYS A 34 -6.61 2.75 9.90
CA LYS A 34 -7.57 2.17 8.96
C LYS A 34 -8.23 3.20 8.04
N GLY A 35 -8.44 4.42 8.53
CA GLY A 35 -8.95 5.53 7.74
C GLY A 35 -7.95 5.98 6.68
N GLU A 36 -6.67 6.09 7.08
CA GLU A 36 -5.57 6.47 6.18
C GLU A 36 -5.32 5.40 5.11
N LEU A 37 -5.34 4.12 5.49
CA LEU A 37 -5.25 3.02 4.52
C LEU A 37 -6.39 3.06 3.51
N LYS A 38 -7.62 3.30 3.96
CA LYS A 38 -8.77 3.46 3.05
C LYS A 38 -8.54 4.58 2.06
N GLU A 39 -8.06 5.73 2.52
CA GLU A 39 -7.79 6.88 1.66
C GLU A 39 -6.69 6.54 0.63
N LEU A 40 -5.60 5.92 1.08
CA LEU A 40 -4.52 5.47 0.21
C LEU A 40 -5.02 4.52 -0.88
N LEU A 41 -5.74 3.46 -0.50
CA LEU A 41 -6.24 2.46 -1.46
C LEU A 41 -7.24 3.07 -2.44
N THR A 42 -8.12 3.95 -1.97
CA THR A 42 -9.10 4.64 -2.81
C THR A 42 -8.42 5.60 -3.80
N ALA A 43 -7.40 6.33 -3.36
CA ALA A 43 -6.75 7.35 -4.18
C ALA A 43 -5.72 6.77 -5.16
N GLU A 44 -4.87 5.85 -4.69
CA GLU A 44 -3.72 5.35 -5.45
C GLU A 44 -3.98 4.01 -6.13
N MET A 45 -4.98 3.25 -5.67
CA MET A 45 -5.21 1.86 -6.12
C MET A 45 -6.67 1.57 -6.49
N SER A 46 -7.45 2.59 -6.88
CA SER A 46 -8.85 2.42 -7.31
C SER A 46 -9.02 1.50 -8.53
N ASP A 47 -8.02 1.38 -9.40
CA ASP A 47 -8.05 0.47 -10.54
C ASP A 47 -7.81 -1.00 -10.14
N VAL A 48 -7.13 -1.23 -9.01
CA VAL A 48 -6.85 -2.58 -8.48
C VAL A 48 -7.97 -3.06 -7.56
N PHE A 49 -8.43 -2.19 -6.65
CA PHE A 49 -9.43 -2.53 -5.62
C PHE A 49 -10.85 -2.07 -5.96
N GLY A 50 -11.04 -1.40 -7.10
CA GLY A 50 -12.29 -0.75 -7.45
C GLY A 50 -12.52 0.55 -6.66
N LYS A 51 -13.48 1.36 -7.14
CA LYS A 51 -13.88 2.62 -6.47
C LYS A 51 -14.63 2.40 -5.15
N THR A 52 -15.11 1.19 -4.91
CA THR A 52 -15.86 0.82 -3.71
C THR A 52 -15.05 -0.19 -2.91
N THR A 53 -14.08 0.31 -2.15
CA THR A 53 -13.58 -0.44 -0.99
C THR A 53 -14.66 -0.31 0.08
N ASP A 54 -15.65 -1.21 0.02
CA ASP A 54 -16.69 -1.28 1.04
C ASP A 54 -16.06 -1.61 2.40
N LYS A 55 -16.80 -1.30 3.48
CA LYS A 55 -16.26 -1.45 4.84
C LYS A 55 -15.80 -2.89 5.11
N ALA A 56 -16.51 -3.91 4.65
CA ALA A 56 -16.13 -5.29 4.92
C ALA A 56 -14.86 -5.70 4.17
N SER A 57 -14.72 -5.28 2.90
CA SER A 57 -13.50 -5.52 2.14
C SER A 57 -12.29 -4.80 2.75
N LEU A 58 -12.46 -3.55 3.19
CA LEU A 58 -11.41 -2.82 3.93
C LEU A 58 -11.07 -3.46 5.27
N ASP A 59 -12.08 -3.95 6.00
CA ASP A 59 -11.87 -4.63 7.27
C ASP A 59 -11.02 -5.89 7.07
N ASN A 60 -11.27 -6.64 6.00
CA ASN A 60 -10.49 -7.83 5.65
C ASN A 60 -9.06 -7.47 5.21
N ILE A 61 -8.91 -6.51 4.28
CA ILE A 61 -7.57 -6.07 3.84
C ILE A 61 -6.76 -5.56 5.02
N PHE A 62 -7.35 -4.72 5.87
CA PHE A 62 -6.68 -4.21 7.05
C PHE A 62 -6.24 -5.35 7.98
N LYS A 63 -7.13 -6.30 8.25
CA LYS A 63 -6.82 -7.46 9.10
C LYS A 63 -5.72 -8.36 8.51
N ASP A 64 -5.68 -8.52 7.19
CA ASP A 64 -4.65 -9.31 6.52
C ASP A 64 -3.29 -8.60 6.53
N LEU A 65 -3.28 -7.27 6.63
CA LEU A 65 -2.07 -6.45 6.67
C LEU A 65 -1.53 -6.22 8.06
N ASP A 66 -2.40 -5.91 9.03
CA ASP A 66 -2.09 -5.74 10.46
C ASP A 66 -1.75 -7.11 11.07
N ALA A 67 -0.62 -7.66 10.64
CA ALA A 67 -0.19 -9.02 10.92
C ALA A 67 0.25 -9.18 12.38
N ASN A 68 0.71 -8.08 12.98
CA ASN A 68 1.05 -8.02 14.39
C ASN A 68 -0.17 -7.72 15.30
N ALA A 69 -1.32 -7.37 14.70
CA ALA A 69 -2.58 -7.02 15.36
C ALA A 69 -2.46 -5.84 16.35
N ASP A 70 -1.62 -4.85 16.03
CA ASP A 70 -1.45 -3.64 16.84
C ASP A 70 -2.50 -2.55 16.53
N GLY A 71 -3.33 -2.77 15.51
CA GLY A 71 -4.41 -1.87 15.12
C GLY A 71 -3.95 -0.76 14.17
N SER A 72 -2.75 -0.87 13.60
CA SER A 72 -2.20 0.01 12.57
C SER A 72 -1.48 -0.79 11.49
N VAL A 73 -1.14 -0.14 10.37
CA VAL A 73 -0.36 -0.78 9.30
C VAL A 73 0.98 -0.05 9.18
N ASP A 74 2.07 -0.71 9.55
CA ASP A 74 3.40 -0.13 9.42
C ASP A 74 3.93 -0.17 7.96
N PHE A 75 5.12 0.38 7.73
CA PHE A 75 5.70 0.39 6.38
C PHE A 75 6.01 -1.01 5.84
N GLN A 76 6.38 -1.96 6.71
CA GLN A 76 6.67 -3.34 6.31
C GLN A 76 5.38 -4.07 5.90
N GLU A 77 4.30 -3.88 6.63
CA GLU A 77 2.99 -4.43 6.31
C GLU A 77 2.44 -3.82 5.01
N TYR A 78 2.56 -2.50 4.85
CA TYR A 78 2.24 -1.81 3.61
C TYR A 78 3.03 -2.37 2.41
N ILE A 79 4.35 -2.48 2.50
CA ILE A 79 5.15 -2.93 1.35
C ILE A 79 4.88 -4.40 1.01
N THR A 80 4.48 -5.21 2.00
CA THR A 80 4.05 -6.59 1.79
C THR A 80 2.78 -6.67 0.94
N LEU A 81 1.80 -5.77 1.17
CA LEU A 81 0.64 -5.62 0.28
C LEU A 81 1.07 -5.35 -1.16
N ILE A 82 1.90 -4.32 -1.33
CA ILE A 82 2.34 -3.86 -2.65
C ILE A 82 3.08 -4.96 -3.39
N ALA A 83 3.94 -5.70 -2.68
CA ALA A 83 4.63 -6.86 -3.23
C ALA A 83 3.65 -7.94 -3.68
N CYS A 84 2.64 -8.25 -2.86
CA CYS A 84 1.59 -9.23 -3.19
C CYS A 84 0.81 -8.84 -4.46
N ILE A 85 0.32 -7.60 -4.52
CA ILE A 85 -0.38 -7.07 -5.70
C ILE A 85 0.54 -7.10 -6.93
N THR A 86 1.80 -6.70 -6.78
CA THR A 86 2.77 -6.70 -7.87
C THR A 86 2.99 -8.11 -8.42
N MET A 87 3.07 -9.12 -7.54
CA MET A 87 3.15 -10.53 -7.94
C MET A 87 1.90 -10.98 -8.69
N LEU A 88 0.70 -10.63 -8.21
CA LEU A 88 -0.57 -10.95 -8.88
C LEU A 88 -0.66 -10.30 -10.27
N CYS A 89 -0.31 -9.02 -10.39
CA CYS A 89 -0.24 -8.34 -11.68
C CYS A 89 0.77 -9.01 -12.61
N ASN A 90 1.95 -9.36 -12.11
CA ASN A 90 2.98 -10.02 -12.90
C ASN A 90 2.53 -11.42 -13.40
N GLU A 91 1.80 -12.18 -12.59
CA GLU A 91 1.19 -13.44 -13.02
C GLU A 91 0.11 -13.21 -14.09
N PHE A 92 -0.76 -12.21 -13.92
CA PHE A 92 -1.80 -11.86 -14.89
C PHE A 92 -1.19 -11.50 -16.26
N PHE A 93 -0.13 -10.68 -16.27
CA PHE A 93 0.58 -10.32 -17.49
C PHE A 93 1.30 -11.51 -18.15
N GLN A 94 1.75 -12.49 -17.37
CA GLN A 94 2.37 -13.71 -17.91
C GLN A 94 1.35 -14.67 -18.51
N LYS A 95 0.17 -14.83 -17.89
CA LYS A 95 -0.91 -15.71 -18.39
C LYS A 95 -1.63 -15.13 -19.61
N GLY A 96 -1.55 -13.81 -19.81
CA GLY A 96 -2.10 -13.12 -20.99
C GLY A 96 -1.20 -13.14 -22.23
N LYS A 97 -0.05 -13.82 -22.18
CA LYS A 97 0.80 -14.13 -23.33
C LYS A 97 0.63 -15.58 -23.75
#